data_AF-A0A344UEZ0-F1
#
_entry.id   AF-A0A344UEZ0-F1
#
_cell.length_a   1.000
_cell.length_b   1.000
_cell.length_c   1.000
_cell.angle_alpha   90.00
_cell.angle_beta   90.00
_cell.angle_gamma   90.00
#
_symmetry.space_group_name_H-M   'P 1'
#
loop_
_entity.id
_entity.type
_entity.pdbx_description
1 polymer ?
#
loop_
_entity_poly.entity_id
_entity_poly.type
_entity_poly.pdbx_seq_one_letter_code
_entity_poly.pdbx_strand_id
1 'polypeptide(L)'
;MEYPMGEHPSGLIMYSQDGHMSVQIMLANRPRFHSDQLHEKTAEEVSQAARGYFAYSGLYEIEVLESAEQPDGEVVHGLVTHHMVNSLFPNWEGRSLIRQMRLQDDLLELSTCQAGMYKGRMMTTHLVWRRNQYQHALHQLAGQSFELINA
;
A
#
# COMPACT_ATOMS: atom_id res chain seq x y z
N MET A 1 -15.32 12.97 -8.18
CA MET A 1 -14.17 12.30 -7.52
C MET A 1 -13.01 12.35 -8.49
N GLU A 2 -11.80 12.56 -8.01
CA GLU A 2 -10.59 12.54 -8.87
C GLU A 2 -9.70 11.39 -8.41
N TYR A 3 -9.15 10.63 -9.37
CA TYR A 3 -8.32 9.47 -9.11
C TYR A 3 -6.89 9.74 -9.59
N PRO A 4 -5.96 10.18 -8.71
CA PRO A 4 -4.58 10.51 -9.10
C PRO A 4 -3.84 9.36 -9.77
N MET A 5 -4.18 8.13 -9.39
CA MET A 5 -3.62 6.89 -9.93
C MET A 5 -4.57 6.15 -10.89
N GLY A 6 -5.52 6.88 -11.51
CA GLY A 6 -6.55 6.30 -12.37
C GLY A 6 -7.61 5.52 -11.60
N GLU A 7 -8.65 5.07 -12.31
CA GLU A 7 -9.82 4.40 -11.70
C GLU A 7 -9.53 2.97 -11.23
N HIS A 8 -8.48 2.35 -11.79
CA HIS A 8 -8.10 0.96 -11.52
C HIS A 8 -6.62 0.84 -11.18
N PRO A 9 -6.13 1.49 -10.11
CA PRO A 9 -4.76 1.32 -9.69
C PRO A 9 -4.54 -0.12 -9.18
N SER A 10 -3.30 -0.57 -9.21
CA SER A 10 -2.89 -1.84 -8.58
C SER A 10 -1.76 -1.57 -7.59
N GLY A 11 -1.65 -2.40 -6.56
CA GLY A 11 -0.72 -2.13 -5.49
C GLY A 11 -0.89 -3.03 -4.29
N LEU A 12 -0.12 -2.73 -3.25
CA LEU A 12 -0.22 -3.37 -1.95
C LEU A 12 0.17 -2.38 -0.85
N ILE A 13 -0.31 -2.69 0.34
CA ILE A 13 0.23 -2.18 1.59
C ILE A 13 0.58 -3.38 2.47
N MET A 14 1.74 -3.32 3.12
CA MET A 14 2.19 -4.30 4.10
C MET A 14 2.52 -3.61 5.40
N TYR A 15 2.13 -4.26 6.49
CA TYR A 15 2.54 -3.95 7.86
C TYR A 15 3.11 -5.23 8.45
N SER A 16 4.36 -5.20 8.90
CA SER A 16 5.03 -6.34 9.51
C SER A 16 5.06 -6.23 11.03
N GLN A 17 5.16 -7.36 11.71
CA GLN A 17 5.14 -7.42 13.18
C GLN A 17 6.34 -6.72 13.84
N ASP A 18 7.44 -6.54 13.11
CA ASP A 18 8.64 -5.83 13.56
C ASP A 18 8.56 -4.31 13.34
N GLY A 19 7.39 -3.77 12.99
CA GLY A 19 7.13 -2.34 12.92
C GLY A 19 7.46 -1.68 11.58
N HIS A 20 7.73 -2.45 10.53
CA HIS A 20 7.93 -1.92 9.18
C HIS A 20 6.63 -1.87 8.37
N MET A 21 6.60 -0.93 7.44
CA MET A 21 5.54 -0.81 6.46
C MET A 21 6.09 -0.54 5.07
N SER A 22 5.33 -0.93 4.05
CA SER A 22 5.60 -0.58 2.65
C SER A 22 4.29 -0.37 1.90
N VAL A 23 4.22 0.73 1.14
CA VAL A 23 3.13 1.03 0.21
C VAL A 23 3.69 1.04 -1.20
N GLN A 24 3.00 0.34 -2.09
CA GLN A 24 3.26 0.32 -3.52
C GLN A 24 1.93 0.56 -4.23
N ILE A 25 1.85 1.59 -5.08
CA ILE A 25 0.69 1.88 -5.92
C ILE A 25 1.18 2.18 -7.33
N MET A 26 0.53 1.60 -8.33
CA MET A 26 0.86 1.83 -9.72
C MET A 26 -0.38 2.01 -10.58
N LEU A 27 -0.24 2.86 -11.60
CA LEU A 27 -1.22 2.95 -12.67
C LEU A 27 -1.40 1.56 -13.32
N ALA A 28 -2.64 1.22 -13.70
CA ALA A 28 -2.88 0.11 -14.61
C ALA A 28 -2.20 0.36 -15.96
N ASN A 29 -1.80 -0.73 -16.63
CA ASN A 29 -1.32 -0.71 -18.02
C ASN A 29 -0.13 0.23 -18.27
N ARG A 30 0.82 0.34 -17.33
CA ARG A 30 2.04 1.14 -17.52
C ARG A 30 2.83 0.63 -18.74
N PRO A 31 3.38 1.53 -19.58
CA PRO A 31 4.27 1.14 -20.66
C PRO A 31 5.45 0.32 -20.15
N ARG A 32 5.81 -0.72 -20.89
CA ARG A 32 7.04 -1.48 -20.65
C ARG A 32 8.22 -0.70 -21.22
N PHE A 33 9.39 -0.90 -20.63
CA PHE A 33 10.64 -0.51 -21.26
C PHE A 33 10.84 -1.33 -22.53
N HIS A 34 11.56 -0.77 -23.51
CA HIS A 34 11.90 -1.46 -24.74
C HIS A 34 12.87 -2.63 -24.51
N SER A 35 13.84 -2.44 -23.59
CA SER A 35 14.81 -3.47 -23.21
C SER A 35 14.41 -4.14 -21.89
N ASP A 36 14.63 -5.45 -21.80
CA ASP A 36 14.54 -6.22 -20.55
C ASP A 36 15.80 -6.05 -19.67
N GLN A 37 16.85 -5.42 -20.18
CA GLN A 37 18.08 -5.17 -19.43
C GLN A 37 17.89 -3.97 -18.48
N LEU A 38 18.04 -4.21 -17.17
CA LEU A 38 17.76 -3.20 -16.13
C LEU A 38 18.56 -1.89 -16.28
N HIS A 39 19.74 -1.93 -16.88
CA HIS A 39 20.60 -0.76 -17.06
C HIS A 39 20.41 -0.07 -18.43
N GLU A 40 19.68 -0.67 -19.36
CA GLU A 40 19.39 -0.10 -20.68
C GLU A 40 18.04 0.62 -20.66
N LYS A 41 18.06 1.88 -20.23
CA LYS A 41 16.85 2.70 -20.08
C LYS A 41 17.08 4.10 -20.62
N THR A 42 16.09 4.63 -21.34
CA THR A 42 16.07 6.05 -21.72
C THR A 42 15.53 6.90 -20.57
N ALA A 43 15.88 8.19 -20.55
CA ALA A 43 15.34 9.13 -19.57
C ALA A 43 13.81 9.25 -19.65
N GLU A 44 13.25 9.12 -20.85
CA GLU A 44 11.80 9.20 -21.08
C GLU A 44 11.08 7.99 -20.46
N GLU A 45 11.58 6.76 -20.67
CA GLU A 45 10.99 5.57 -20.06
C GLU A 45 11.06 5.62 -18.53
N VAL A 46 12.18 6.11 -17.97
CA VAL A 46 12.32 6.27 -16.50
C VAL A 46 11.32 7.31 -15.98
N SER A 47 11.17 8.44 -16.65
CA SER A 47 10.19 9.48 -16.30
C SER A 47 8.76 8.94 -16.32
N GLN A 48 8.37 8.22 -17.39
CA GLN A 48 7.04 7.62 -17.52
C GLN A 48 6.80 6.55 -16.45
N ALA A 49 7.80 5.69 -16.20
CA ALA A 49 7.72 4.69 -15.16
C ALA A 49 7.53 5.34 -13.78
N ALA A 50 8.34 6.35 -13.43
CA ALA A 50 8.26 7.03 -12.14
C ALA A 50 6.92 7.76 -11.95
N ARG A 51 6.41 8.46 -12.98
CA ARG A 51 5.11 9.16 -12.93
C ARG A 51 3.94 8.21 -12.68
N GLY A 52 4.03 6.98 -13.18
CA GLY A 52 2.99 5.97 -13.02
C GLY A 52 3.09 5.14 -11.74
N TYR A 53 4.00 5.48 -10.82
CA TYR A 53 4.26 4.72 -9.60
C TYR A 53 4.28 5.64 -8.38
N PHE A 54 3.84 5.11 -7.26
CA PHE A 54 3.86 5.79 -5.97
C PHE A 54 4.23 4.78 -4.90
N ALA A 55 5.41 4.98 -4.31
CA ALA A 55 6.03 4.01 -3.42
C ALA A 55 6.72 4.71 -2.27
N TYR A 56 6.55 4.16 -1.07
CA TYR A 56 7.32 4.53 0.11
C TYR A 56 7.32 3.39 1.12
N SER A 57 8.32 3.38 1.99
CA SER A 57 8.46 2.40 3.06
C SER A 57 9.19 2.98 4.25
N GLY A 58 9.02 2.35 5.39
CA GLY A 58 9.71 2.73 6.62
C GLY A 58 9.02 2.13 7.83
N LEU A 59 8.99 2.88 8.94
CA LEU A 59 8.37 2.42 10.18
C LEU A 59 6.92 2.88 10.26
N TYR A 60 6.14 2.23 11.11
CA TYR A 60 4.80 2.69 11.43
C TYR A 60 4.45 2.58 12.92
N GLU A 61 3.53 3.44 13.32
CA GLU A 61 2.92 3.45 14.65
C GLU A 61 1.39 3.50 14.50
N ILE A 62 0.67 2.86 15.41
CA ILE A 62 -0.80 2.86 15.45
C ILE A 62 -1.25 3.38 16.81
N GLU A 63 -2.16 4.35 16.78
CA GLU A 63 -2.93 4.81 17.92
C GLU A 63 -4.40 4.43 17.70
N VAL A 64 -4.93 3.49 18.49
CA VAL A 64 -6.35 3.14 18.44
C VAL A 64 -7.13 4.18 19.26
N LEU A 65 -8.13 4.79 18.65
CA LEU A 65 -8.95 5.84 19.28
C LEU A 65 -10.27 5.27 19.81
N GLU A 66 -10.95 4.48 18.98
CA GLU A 66 -12.23 3.85 19.34
C GLU A 66 -12.37 2.51 18.64
N SER A 67 -13.09 1.60 19.30
CA SER A 67 -13.60 0.38 18.68
C SER A 67 -15.07 0.23 19.04
N ALA A 68 -15.89 -0.14 18.07
CA ALA A 68 -17.31 -0.38 18.25
C ALA A 68 -17.74 -1.66 17.53
N GLU A 69 -18.50 -2.50 18.23
CA GLU A 69 -19.23 -3.59 17.61
C GLU A 69 -20.38 -3.03 16.76
N GLN A 70 -20.42 -3.43 15.48
CA GLN A 70 -21.52 -3.15 14.56
C GLN A 70 -22.17 -4.47 14.13
N PRO A 71 -23.41 -4.45 13.59
CA PRO A 71 -24.07 -5.66 13.08
C PRO A 71 -23.26 -6.43 12.03
N ASP A 72 -22.33 -5.75 11.35
CA ASP A 72 -21.47 -6.24 10.28
C ASP A 72 -19.99 -6.36 10.69
N GLY A 73 -19.69 -6.43 12.00
CA GLY A 73 -18.35 -6.68 12.52
C GLY A 73 -17.82 -5.59 13.44
N GLU A 74 -16.62 -5.78 13.99
CA GLU A 74 -15.93 -4.74 14.78
C GLU A 74 -15.37 -3.67 13.84
N VAL A 75 -15.65 -2.42 14.15
CA VAL A 75 -15.06 -1.26 13.47
C VAL A 75 -14.07 -0.59 14.41
N VAL A 76 -12.81 -0.57 14.01
CA VAL A 76 -11.72 0.08 14.73
C VAL A 76 -11.33 1.37 14.03
N HIS A 77 -11.38 2.49 14.75
CA HIS A 77 -10.85 3.76 14.28
C HIS A 77 -9.58 4.14 15.02
N GLY A 78 -8.66 4.77 14.30
CA GLY A 78 -7.39 5.18 14.88
C GLY A 78 -6.60 6.14 14.01
N LEU A 79 -5.36 6.38 14.42
CA LEU A 79 -4.36 7.06 13.63
C LEU A 79 -3.23 6.09 13.31
N VAL A 80 -2.78 6.12 12.06
CA VAL A 80 -1.58 5.44 11.60
C VAL A 80 -0.56 6.51 11.24
N THR A 81 0.63 6.44 11.84
CA THR A 81 1.76 7.29 11.45
C THR A 81 2.72 6.46 10.62
N HIS A 82 3.01 6.89 9.39
CA HIS A 82 4.06 6.31 8.56
C HIS A 82 5.31 7.20 8.65
N HIS A 83 6.45 6.63 9.04
CA HIS A 83 7.75 7.29 9.07
C HIS A 83 8.56 6.86 7.85
N MET A 84 8.67 7.72 6.85
CA MET A 84 9.29 7.37 5.56
C MET A 84 10.81 7.28 5.69
N VAL A 85 11.33 6.08 5.46
CA VAL A 85 12.77 5.81 5.30
C VAL A 85 13.15 5.85 3.82
N ASN A 86 12.28 5.32 2.95
CA ASN A 86 12.46 5.34 1.50
C ASN A 86 11.19 5.89 0.83
N SER A 87 11.36 6.66 -0.24
CA SER A 87 10.23 7.18 -1.01
C SER A 87 10.64 7.41 -2.46
N LEU A 88 9.78 7.07 -3.41
CA LEU A 88 9.96 7.48 -4.81
C LEU A 88 9.84 9.00 -4.96
N PHE A 89 9.11 9.66 -4.07
CA PHE A 89 9.07 11.11 -3.96
C PHE A 89 10.08 11.59 -2.90
N PRO A 90 11.26 12.10 -3.28
CA PRO A 90 12.38 12.27 -2.35
C PRO A 90 12.09 13.23 -1.20
N ASN A 91 11.21 14.21 -1.42
CA ASN A 91 10.86 15.20 -0.39
C ASN A 91 10.19 14.58 0.85
N TRP A 92 9.74 13.33 0.77
CA TRP A 92 9.15 12.61 1.90
C TRP A 92 10.15 11.82 2.72
N GLU A 93 11.39 11.65 2.25
CA GLU A 93 12.42 10.97 3.04
C GLU A 93 12.62 11.67 4.39
N GLY A 94 12.60 10.89 5.47
CA GLY A 94 12.70 11.37 6.85
C GLY A 94 11.43 12.06 7.39
N ARG A 95 10.36 12.17 6.60
CA ARG A 95 9.09 12.77 7.05
C ARG A 95 8.17 11.71 7.65
N SER A 96 7.23 12.20 8.46
CA SER A 96 6.13 11.40 9.00
C SER A 96 4.81 11.86 8.42
N LEU A 97 3.95 10.94 8.01
CA LEU A 97 2.60 11.23 7.55
C LEU A 97 1.59 10.49 8.42
N ILE A 98 0.69 11.26 9.00
CA ILE A 98 -0.42 10.72 9.80
C ILE A 98 -1.61 10.47 8.87
N ARG A 99 -2.28 9.34 9.10
CA ARG A 99 -3.50 8.91 8.41
C ARG A 99 -4.57 8.59 9.43
N GLN A 100 -5.80 9.03 9.17
CA GLN A 100 -6.95 8.45 9.86
C GLN A 100 -7.14 7.04 9.33
N MET A 101 -7.34 6.11 10.25
CA MET A 101 -7.53 4.71 9.99
C MET A 101 -8.97 4.33 10.34
N ARG A 102 -9.61 3.57 9.45
CA ARG A 102 -10.81 2.80 9.75
C ARG A 102 -10.59 1.37 9.28
N LEU A 103 -10.60 0.42 10.19
CA LEU A 103 -10.48 -1.00 9.92
C LEU A 103 -11.81 -1.68 10.24
N GLN A 104 -12.33 -2.45 9.29
CA GLN A 104 -13.51 -3.29 9.47
C GLN A 104 -13.28 -4.60 8.71
N ASP A 105 -13.22 -5.72 9.43
CA ASP A 105 -12.87 -7.03 8.91
C ASP A 105 -11.57 -7.00 8.07
N ASP A 106 -11.71 -7.22 6.76
CA ASP A 106 -10.63 -7.23 5.78
C ASP A 106 -10.45 -5.88 5.07
N LEU A 107 -11.23 -4.86 5.39
CA LEU A 107 -11.17 -3.54 4.75
C LEU A 107 -10.46 -2.53 5.65
N LEU A 108 -9.33 -2.02 5.15
CA LEU A 108 -8.58 -0.93 5.75
C LEU A 108 -8.74 0.33 4.90
N GLU A 109 -9.38 1.35 5.45
CA GLU A 109 -9.41 2.69 4.87
C GLU A 109 -8.41 3.59 5.58
N LEU A 110 -7.58 4.29 4.79
CA LEU A 110 -6.64 5.31 5.24
C LEU A 110 -6.95 6.63 4.56
N SER A 111 -7.08 7.71 5.34
CA SER A 111 -7.30 9.05 4.80
C SER A 111 -6.38 10.10 5.40
N THR A 112 -6.19 11.23 4.70
CA THR A 112 -5.40 12.35 5.21
C THR A 112 -6.16 13.10 6.31
N CYS A 113 -5.51 13.41 7.44
CA CYS A 113 -6.13 14.14 8.56
C CYS A 113 -6.56 15.58 8.19
N GLN A 114 -5.97 16.16 7.15
CA GLN A 114 -6.32 17.47 6.62
C GLN A 114 -6.35 17.40 5.09
N ALA A 115 -7.23 18.20 4.48
CA ALA A 115 -7.23 18.35 3.03
C ALA A 115 -5.90 18.95 2.56
N GLY A 116 -5.33 18.38 1.52
CA GLY A 116 -4.14 18.88 0.85
C GLY A 116 -4.48 19.55 -0.47
N MET A 117 -3.59 20.41 -0.97
CA MET A 117 -3.75 21.02 -2.29
C MET A 117 -3.39 20.00 -3.39
N TYR A 118 -4.32 19.71 -4.28
CA TYR A 118 -4.11 18.87 -5.46
C TYR A 118 -4.73 19.55 -6.68
N LYS A 119 -3.91 19.85 -7.70
CA LYS A 119 -4.30 20.59 -8.93
C LYS A 119 -5.16 21.84 -8.66
N GLY A 120 -4.81 22.61 -7.63
CA GLY A 120 -5.49 23.86 -7.27
C GLY A 120 -6.79 23.67 -6.47
N ARG A 121 -7.09 22.46 -6.01
CA ARG A 121 -8.26 22.15 -5.17
C ARG A 121 -7.82 21.55 -3.84
N MET A 122 -8.53 21.87 -2.77
CA MET A 122 -8.36 21.20 -1.48
C MET A 122 -9.05 19.85 -1.54
N MET A 123 -8.31 18.77 -1.26
CA MET A 123 -8.82 17.40 -1.33
C MET A 123 -8.31 16.56 -0.16
N THR A 124 -9.20 15.75 0.40
CA THR A 124 -8.83 14.64 1.28
C THR A 124 -8.55 13.43 0.41
N THR A 125 -7.41 12.77 0.62
CA THR A 125 -7.07 11.53 -0.09
C THR A 125 -7.57 10.35 0.73
N HIS A 126 -8.21 9.37 0.08
CA HIS A 126 -8.64 8.12 0.68
C HIS A 126 -7.99 6.94 -0.08
N LEU A 127 -7.48 5.97 0.67
CA LEU A 127 -6.99 4.69 0.16
C LEU A 127 -7.73 3.57 0.87
N VAL A 128 -8.36 2.69 0.09
CA VAL A 128 -9.09 1.54 0.62
C VAL A 128 -8.37 0.27 0.19
N TRP A 129 -7.97 -0.52 1.15
CA TRP A 129 -7.23 -1.76 0.98
C TRP A 129 -8.07 -2.93 1.45
N ARG A 130 -7.98 -4.05 0.74
CA ARG A 130 -8.55 -5.31 1.19
C ARG A 130 -7.43 -6.27 1.57
N ARG A 131 -7.53 -6.88 2.75
CA ARG A 131 -6.60 -7.93 3.21
C ARG A 131 -6.60 -9.06 2.20
N ASN A 132 -5.41 -9.46 1.78
CA ASN A 132 -5.26 -10.64 0.92
C ASN A 132 -5.38 -11.91 1.76
N GLN A 133 -6.36 -12.77 1.48
CA GLN A 133 -6.62 -14.00 2.23
C GLN A 133 -5.71 -15.18 1.84
N TYR A 134 -4.62 -14.94 1.10
CA TYR A 134 -3.74 -15.97 0.53
C TYR A 134 -3.11 -16.94 1.54
N GLN A 135 -3.10 -16.61 2.85
CA GLN A 135 -2.61 -17.53 3.89
C GLN A 135 -3.43 -18.83 3.98
N HIS A 136 -4.72 -18.83 3.60
CA HIS A 136 -5.51 -20.06 3.60
C HIS A 136 -5.10 -21.05 2.49
N ALA A 137 -4.56 -20.57 1.37
CA ALA A 137 -4.17 -21.41 0.23
C ALA A 137 -2.85 -22.16 0.47
N LEU A 138 -1.88 -21.53 1.15
CA LEU A 138 -0.60 -22.17 1.45
C LEU A 138 -0.69 -23.19 2.60
N HIS A 139 -1.57 -22.99 3.59
CA HIS A 139 -1.79 -23.99 4.63
C HIS A 139 -2.41 -25.30 4.08
N GLN A 140 -3.20 -25.24 3.02
CA GLN A 140 -3.70 -26.44 2.32
C GLN A 140 -2.61 -27.14 1.48
N LEU A 141 -1.63 -26.39 0.97
CA LEU A 141 -0.50 -26.95 0.21
C LEU A 141 0.61 -27.50 1.11
N ALA A 142 0.80 -26.94 2.31
CA ALA A 142 1.76 -27.41 3.30
C ALA A 142 1.33 -28.73 4.00
N GLY A 143 0.09 -29.19 3.77
CA GLY A 143 -0.41 -30.49 4.25
C GLY A 143 -0.07 -31.68 3.37
N GLN A 144 0.63 -31.50 2.25
CA GLN A 144 1.10 -32.62 1.43
C GLN A 144 2.43 -33.16 1.99
N SER A 145 2.36 -34.26 2.72
CA SER A 145 3.55 -35.05 3.10
C SER A 145 4.05 -35.83 1.88
N PHE A 146 5.35 -35.79 1.63
CA PHE A 146 6.03 -36.65 0.67
C PHE A 146 6.90 -37.67 1.41
N GLU A 147 6.76 -38.95 1.06
CA GLU A 147 7.68 -40.02 1.48
C GLU A 147 8.69 -40.27 0.36
N LEU A 148 9.97 -40.38 0.73
CA LEU A 148 11.01 -40.87 -0.17
C LEU A 148 10.92 -42.40 -0.23
N ILE A 149 10.52 -42.92 -1.38
CA ILE A 149 10.68 -44.36 -1.68
C ILE A 149 12.10 -44.53 -2.25
N ASN A 150 12.96 -45.22 -1.50
CA ASN A 150 14.29 -45.61 -1.97
C ASN A 150 14.17 -46.63 -3.11
N ALA A 151 14.97 -46.43 -4.16
CA ALA A 151 15.31 -47.44 -5.16
C ALA A 151 16.65 -48.07 -4.81
#